data_AF-A0A8J3SIV8-F1
#
_entry.id   AF-A0A8J3SIV8-F1
#
_cell.length_a   1.000
_cell.length_b   1.000
_cell.length_c   1.000
_cell.angle_alpha   90.00
_cell.angle_beta   90.00
_cell.angle_gamma   90.00
#
_symmetry.space_group_name_H-M   'P 1'
#
loop_
_entity.id
_entity.type
_entity.pdbx_description
1 polymer ?
#
loop_
_entity_poly.entity_id
_entity_poly.type
_entity_poly.pdbx_seq_one_letter_code
_entity_poly.pdbx_strand_id
1 'polypeptide(L)'
;MLSMLRYSAATRERLKVSEQNTWTMRHFSRANPKGPEQGDVPALLRSVVDSIEELGNVEIYDLIMHNEITEDGHWPSITVYFDYPSNDA
;
A
#
# COMPACT_ATOMS: atom_id res chain seq x y z
N MET A 1 60.54 21.83 2.50
CA MET A 1 59.93 21.28 3.73
C MET A 1 58.54 21.91 3.87
N LEU A 2 57.48 21.20 3.48
CA LEU A 2 56.10 21.58 3.80
C LEU A 2 55.27 20.33 4.06
N SER A 3 54.43 20.44 5.08
CA SER A 3 53.75 19.42 5.87
C SER A 3 52.84 18.45 5.12
N MET A 4 52.89 17.18 5.51
CA MET A 4 51.80 16.20 5.32
C MET A 4 50.59 16.63 6.16
N LEU A 5 49.40 16.74 5.56
CA LEU A 5 48.18 16.42 6.29
C LEU A 5 47.57 15.15 5.69
N ARG A 6 47.60 14.12 6.51
CA ARG A 6 46.95 12.83 6.31
C ARG A 6 45.45 13.07 6.29
N TYR A 7 44.80 12.70 5.19
CA TYR A 7 43.36 12.57 5.12
C TYR A 7 42.90 11.54 6.16
N SER A 8 42.27 12.02 7.23
CA SER A 8 41.77 11.21 8.34
C SER A 8 40.47 10.50 7.95
N ALA A 9 40.35 9.22 8.34
CA ALA A 9 39.19 8.35 8.15
C ALA A 9 37.91 8.80 8.89
N ALA A 10 37.89 9.99 9.50
CA ALA A 10 36.81 10.49 10.34
C ALA A 10 35.63 11.12 9.57
N THR A 11 35.64 11.14 8.24
CA THR A 11 34.54 11.70 7.43
C THR A 11 33.51 10.65 6.97
N ARG A 12 33.70 9.37 7.29
CA ARG A 12 32.76 8.29 6.90
C ARG A 12 31.56 8.10 7.84
N GLU A 13 31.54 8.72 9.01
CA GLU A 13 30.47 8.51 10.02
C GLU A 13 29.25 9.44 9.86
N ARG A 14 29.22 10.34 8.87
CA ARG A 14 28.20 11.39 8.76
C ARG A 14 27.41 11.37 7.45
N LEU A 15 27.26 10.18 6.87
CA LEU A 15 26.04 9.85 6.15
C LEU A 15 25.28 8.91 7.09
N LYS A 16 24.60 9.49 8.09
CA LYS A 16 23.33 8.88 8.51
C LYS A 16 22.55 8.80 7.21
N VAL A 17 22.44 7.60 6.64
CA VAL A 17 21.39 7.28 5.68
C VAL A 17 20.17 7.93 6.29
N SER A 18 19.71 9.04 5.71
CA SER A 18 18.43 9.62 6.08
C SER A 18 17.51 8.43 6.08
N GLU A 19 16.94 8.07 7.24
CA GLU A 19 15.94 7.01 7.34
C GLU A 19 15.09 7.18 6.10
N GLN A 20 15.24 6.26 5.15
CA GLN A 20 14.44 6.37 3.94
C GLN A 20 13.05 6.19 4.49
N ASN A 21 12.32 7.29 4.51
CA ASN A 21 10.94 7.30 4.90
C ASN A 21 10.25 6.55 3.76
N THR A 22 10.32 5.22 3.82
CA THR A 22 9.72 4.31 2.85
C THR A 22 8.25 4.46 3.10
N TRP A 23 7.66 5.46 2.44
CA TRP A 23 6.25 5.75 2.53
C TRP A 23 5.53 4.54 1.95
N THR A 24 5.14 3.63 2.84
CA THR A 24 4.57 2.33 2.49
C THR A 24 3.08 2.47 2.69
N MET A 25 2.38 2.73 1.60
CA MET A 25 0.92 2.80 1.60
C MET A 25 0.34 1.44 1.97
N ARG A 26 -0.62 1.41 2.89
CA ARG A 26 -1.34 0.18 3.23
C ARG A 26 -2.33 -0.14 2.12
N HIS A 27 -2.57 -1.42 1.89
CA HIS A 27 -3.60 -1.84 0.95
C HIS A 27 -4.21 -3.19 1.33
N PHE A 28 -5.40 -3.44 0.81
CA PHE A 28 -5.98 -4.78 0.73
C PHE A 28 -6.67 -4.98 -0.61
N SER A 29 -6.77 -6.22 -1.06
CA SER A 29 -7.52 -6.60 -2.26
C SER A 29 -8.69 -7.50 -1.90
N ARG A 30 -9.83 -7.27 -2.54
CA ARG A 30 -11.07 -8.03 -2.33
C ARG A 30 -11.60 -8.53 -3.67
N ALA A 31 -12.05 -9.78 -3.69
CA ALA A 31 -12.78 -10.40 -4.79
C ALA A 31 -13.93 -11.22 -4.20
N ASN A 32 -14.96 -11.48 -5.01
CA ASN A 32 -16.00 -12.42 -4.58
C ASN A 32 -15.45 -13.85 -4.56
N PRO A 33 -15.98 -14.73 -3.70
CA PRO A 33 -15.64 -16.15 -3.73
C PRO A 33 -15.97 -16.77 -5.09
N LYS A 34 -15.27 -17.86 -5.43
CA LYS A 34 -15.56 -18.67 -6.61
C LYS A 34 -17.00 -19.18 -6.56
N GLY A 35 -17.72 -19.05 -7.68
CA GLY A 35 -19.09 -19.55 -7.80
C GLY A 35 -19.99 -18.67 -8.67
N PRO A 36 -21.32 -18.89 -8.61
CA PRO A 36 -22.28 -18.17 -9.46
C PRO A 36 -22.24 -16.64 -9.31
N GLU A 37 -21.87 -16.13 -8.13
CA GLU A 37 -21.81 -14.70 -7.81
C GLU A 37 -20.39 -14.11 -7.93
N GLN A 38 -19.43 -14.88 -8.46
CA GLN A 38 -18.04 -14.45 -8.60
C GLN A 38 -17.91 -13.13 -9.39
N GLY A 39 -18.73 -12.97 -10.44
CA GLY A 39 -18.77 -11.78 -11.28
C GLY A 39 -19.71 -10.66 -10.80
N ASP A 40 -20.37 -10.80 -9.64
CA ASP A 40 -21.32 -9.81 -9.13
C ASP A 40 -20.59 -8.57 -8.57
N VAL A 41 -20.42 -7.56 -9.43
CA VAL A 41 -19.74 -6.30 -9.09
C VAL A 41 -20.48 -5.53 -7.98
N PRO A 42 -21.82 -5.39 -7.98
CA PRO A 42 -22.54 -4.81 -6.84
C PRO A 42 -22.27 -5.52 -5.50
N ALA A 43 -22.24 -6.85 -5.46
CA ALA A 43 -21.92 -7.60 -4.24
C ALA A 43 -20.46 -7.35 -3.80
N LEU A 44 -19.53 -7.28 -4.75
CA LEU A 44 -18.13 -6.94 -4.48
C LEU A 44 -17.99 -5.57 -3.81
N LEU A 45 -18.67 -4.55 -4.35
CA LEU A 45 -18.64 -3.19 -3.81
C LEU A 45 -19.18 -3.13 -2.37
N ARG A 46 -20.26 -3.86 -2.07
CA ARG A 46 -20.77 -3.94 -0.68
C ARG A 46 -19.76 -4.58 0.26
N SER A 47 -19.12 -5.69 -0.13
CA SER A 47 -18.12 -6.33 0.73
C SER A 47 -16.86 -5.49 0.92
N VAL A 48 -16.51 -4.65 -0.06
CA VAL A 48 -15.44 -3.65 0.09
C VAL A 48 -15.83 -2.58 1.10
N VAL A 49 -17.08 -2.09 1.07
CA VAL A 49 -17.60 -1.16 2.09
C VAL A 49 -17.51 -1.78 3.48
N ASP A 50 -17.97 -3.02 3.66
CA ASP A 50 -17.87 -3.73 4.94
C ASP A 50 -16.40 -3.81 5.41
N SER A 51 -15.47 -4.11 4.51
CA SER A 51 -14.03 -4.18 4.83
C SER A 51 -13.45 -2.81 5.23
N ILE A 52 -13.93 -1.71 4.64
CA ILE A 52 -13.50 -0.35 4.99
C ILE A 52 -14.07 0.04 6.36
N GLU A 53 -15.33 -0.28 6.64
CA GLU A 53 -15.95 -0.02 7.94
C GLU A 53 -15.23 -0.75 9.08
N GLU A 54 -14.77 -1.98 8.84
CA GLU A 54 -13.97 -2.77 9.80
C GLU A 54 -12.61 -2.13 10.13
N LEU A 55 -12.01 -1.36 9.21
CA LEU A 55 -10.75 -0.66 9.46
C LEU A 55 -10.93 0.57 10.39
N GLY A 56 -12.15 1.08 10.54
CA GLY A 56 -12.45 2.26 11.33
C GLY A 56 -12.02 3.57 10.67
N ASN A 57 -11.34 4.44 11.41
CA ASN A 57 -10.96 5.77 10.91
C ASN A 57 -9.70 5.69 10.03
N VAL A 58 -9.91 5.56 8.72
CA VAL A 58 -8.85 5.54 7.70
C VAL A 58 -9.08 6.61 6.64
N GLU A 59 -8.00 7.12 6.07
CA GLU A 59 -8.02 7.90 4.84
C GLU A 59 -7.83 6.97 3.65
N ILE A 60 -8.80 6.98 2.73
CA ILE A 60 -8.72 6.20 1.49
C ILE A 60 -8.10 7.07 0.40
N TYR A 61 -7.04 6.57 -0.23
CA TYR A 61 -6.31 7.29 -1.27
C TYR A 61 -6.66 6.82 -2.68
N ASP A 62 -6.90 5.52 -2.88
CA ASP A 62 -7.24 4.98 -4.20
C ASP A 62 -8.06 3.68 -4.12
N LEU A 63 -8.88 3.44 -5.14
CA LEU A 63 -9.60 2.19 -5.38
C LEU A 63 -9.39 1.77 -6.83
N ILE A 64 -8.67 0.67 -7.02
CA ILE A 64 -8.37 0.15 -8.35
C ILE A 64 -9.18 -1.13 -8.58
N MET A 65 -10.01 -1.13 -9.62
CA MET A 65 -10.71 -2.33 -10.07
C MET A 65 -9.89 -3.08 -11.12
N HIS A 66 -9.65 -4.36 -10.88
CA HIS A 66 -9.08 -5.28 -11.85
C HIS A 66 -10.18 -6.21 -12.37
N ASN A 67 -10.19 -6.44 -13.68
CA ASN A 67 -11.07 -7.40 -14.32
C ASN A 67 -10.20 -8.48 -14.95
N GLU A 68 -10.05 -9.61 -14.26
CA GLU A 68 -9.34 -10.77 -14.78
C GLU A 68 -10.31 -11.73 -15.46
N ILE A 69 -9.89 -12.32 -16.58
CA ILE A 69 -10.57 -13.45 -17.21
C ILE A 69 -9.75 -14.69 -16.86
N THR A 70 -10.31 -15.55 -16.02
CA THR A 70 -9.68 -16.78 -15.55
C THR A 70 -10.30 -17.99 -16.25
N GLU A 71 -9.80 -19.20 -15.98
CA GLU A 71 -10.47 -20.44 -16.38
C GLU A 71 -11.88 -20.59 -15.77
N ASP A 72 -12.11 -19.91 -14.65
CA ASP A 72 -13.39 -19.86 -13.93
C ASP A 72 -14.28 -18.69 -14.38
N GLY A 73 -13.93 -18.01 -15.49
CA GLY A 73 -14.65 -16.86 -16.03
C GLY A 73 -14.17 -15.52 -15.48
N HIS A 74 -15.03 -14.50 -15.60
CA HIS A 74 -14.72 -13.15 -15.12
C HIS A 74 -14.57 -13.14 -13.60
N TRP A 75 -13.45 -12.62 -13.11
CA TRP A 75 -13.18 -12.51 -11.69
C TRP A 75 -12.74 -11.08 -11.35
N PRO A 76 -13.70 -10.17 -11.15
CA PRO A 76 -13.40 -8.81 -10.74
C PRO A 76 -12.82 -8.79 -9.32
N SER A 77 -11.86 -7.90 -9.10
CA SER A 77 -11.34 -7.58 -7.78
C SER A 77 -11.13 -6.07 -7.63
N ILE A 78 -11.12 -5.59 -6.39
CA ILE A 78 -10.83 -4.19 -6.06
C ILE A 78 -9.68 -4.18 -5.04
N THR A 79 -8.66 -3.39 -5.33
CA THR A 79 -7.59 -3.05 -4.38
C THR A 79 -7.84 -1.67 -3.81
N VAL A 80 -7.86 -1.57 -2.48
CA VAL A 80 -8.02 -0.31 -1.75
C VAL A 80 -6.69 0.10 -1.15
N TYR A 81 -6.26 1.32 -1.41
CA TYR A 81 -5.07 1.93 -0.82
C TYR A 81 -5.49 2.96 0.23
N PHE A 82 -4.92 2.86 1.43
CA PHE A 82 -5.32 3.67 2.57
C PHE A 82 -4.16 3.89 3.55
N ASP A 83 -4.34 4.82 4.47
CA ASP A 83 -3.55 4.89 5.70
C ASP A 83 -4.43 5.37 6.87
N TYR A 84 -3.88 5.29 8.08
CA TYR A 84 -4.52 5.88 9.26
C TYR A 84 -4.08 7.35 9.37
N PRO A 85 -4.99 8.26 9.77
CA PRO A 85 -4.63 9.66 9.99
C PRO A 85 -3.41 9.75 10.92
N SER A 86 -2.38 10.51 10.52
CA SER A 86 -1.27 10.79 11.42
C SER A 86 -1.76 11.67 12.55
N ASN A 87 -1.34 11.37 13.78
CA ASN A 87 -1.72 12.15 14.96
C ASN A 87 -0.94 13.47 15.08
N ASP A 88 -0.31 13.90 13.98
CA ASP A 88 0.66 15.01 13.92
C ASP A 88 0.04 16.31 13.35
N ALA A 89 -1.29 16.40 13.32
CA ALA A 89 -2.03 17.59 12.87
C ALA A 89 -2.13 18.69 13.94
#